data_AF-A0A7J5P3P4-F1
#
_entry.id   AF-A0A7J5P3P4-F1
#
_cell.length_a   1.000
_cell.length_b   1.000
_cell.length_c   1.000
_cell.angle_alpha   90.00
_cell.angle_beta   90.00
_cell.angle_gamma   90.00
#
_symmetry.space_group_name_H-M   'P 1'
#
loop_
_entity.id
_entity.type
_entity.pdbx_description
1 polymer ?
#
loop_
_entity_poly.entity_id
_entity_poly.type
_entity_poly.pdbx_seq_one_letter_code
_entity_poly.pdbx_strand_id
1 'polypeptide(L)'
;MSKMNNANMEYEKFAQEVYQKLVNADVVKSTEVRHDIRILGKSGQKHQIDVYWEYEIAGVLHKVAIECKNYNKPVAVSKVRDFYGVLSDLNNVSGIMVTKIGYQEGAKKFGNHYGISLKELRTPNQGEVIVAEVKTCINVSIRHCLFEVDEIWAKENGLNLQSYKQQLDYLNFPPKEKWVHSIYIPLQVKGGKICNAKGEIIDTLDNLENQLQPDKDRVFSLEDSYVDTPWGLVKIRAIKYECEQNNKTINMSIDAQEFIKAILKDALNGEIKLIAKR
;
A
#
# COMPACT_ATOMS: atom_id res chain seq x y z
N MET A 1 -6.60 29.07 -24.59
CA MET A 1 -7.22 29.74 -23.41
C MET A 1 -8.29 28.89 -22.70
N SER A 2 -8.78 27.77 -23.23
CA SER A 2 -9.89 26.99 -22.65
C SER A 2 -9.54 26.02 -21.51
N LYS A 3 -8.37 25.36 -21.53
CA LYS A 3 -8.01 24.34 -20.51
C LYS A 3 -7.76 24.91 -19.10
N MET A 4 -7.19 26.10 -18.99
CA MET A 4 -6.77 26.69 -17.71
C MET A 4 -7.94 27.29 -16.93
N ASN A 5 -8.94 27.86 -17.62
CA ASN A 5 -10.19 28.28 -16.99
C ASN A 5 -10.98 27.10 -16.42
N ASN A 6 -10.94 25.94 -17.10
CA ASN A 6 -11.62 24.75 -16.62
C ASN A 6 -11.01 24.24 -15.29
N ALA A 7 -9.67 24.22 -15.19
CA ALA A 7 -9.00 23.75 -13.97
C ALA A 7 -9.22 24.64 -12.74
N ASN A 8 -9.35 25.96 -12.92
CA ASN A 8 -9.69 26.87 -11.83
C ASN A 8 -11.12 26.66 -11.35
N MET A 9 -12.07 26.59 -12.29
CA MET A 9 -13.48 26.31 -11.98
C MET A 9 -13.66 24.96 -11.30
N GLU A 10 -12.94 23.92 -11.74
CA GLU A 10 -12.94 22.61 -11.07
C GLU A 10 -12.41 22.70 -9.63
N TYR A 11 -11.40 23.52 -9.38
CA TYR A 11 -10.87 23.72 -8.03
C TYR A 11 -11.85 24.49 -7.14
N GLU A 12 -12.52 25.50 -7.66
CA GLU A 12 -13.56 26.25 -6.94
C GLU A 12 -14.75 25.35 -6.60
N LYS A 13 -15.21 24.52 -7.55
CA LYS A 13 -16.25 23.51 -7.31
C LYS A 13 -15.82 22.47 -6.28
N PHE A 14 -14.56 22.02 -6.35
CA PHE A 14 -14.00 21.13 -5.33
C PHE A 14 -14.02 21.79 -3.94
N ALA A 15 -13.66 23.08 -3.83
CA ALA A 15 -13.77 23.83 -2.59
C ALA A 15 -15.23 23.92 -2.11
N GLN A 16 -16.16 24.27 -3.00
CA GLN A 16 -17.58 24.32 -2.70
C GLN A 16 -18.10 22.97 -2.17
N GLU A 17 -17.79 21.85 -2.82
CA GLU A 17 -18.19 20.51 -2.37
C GLU A 17 -17.63 20.17 -0.97
N VAL A 18 -16.36 20.50 -0.71
CA VAL A 18 -15.72 20.23 0.58
C VAL A 18 -16.35 21.08 1.68
N TYR A 19 -16.55 22.38 1.44
CA TYR A 19 -17.18 23.25 2.44
C TYR A 19 -18.67 22.95 2.63
N GLN A 20 -19.40 22.50 1.61
CA GLN A 20 -20.76 22.00 1.78
C GLN A 20 -20.81 20.83 2.77
N LYS A 21 -19.86 19.88 2.66
CA LYS A 21 -19.74 18.76 3.61
C LYS A 21 -19.44 19.24 5.04
N LEU A 22 -18.52 20.20 5.20
CA LEU A 22 -18.17 20.75 6.52
C LEU A 22 -19.36 21.48 7.15
N VAL A 23 -20.03 22.34 6.37
CA VAL A 23 -21.21 23.08 6.82
C VAL A 23 -22.35 22.14 7.22
N ASN A 24 -22.59 21.07 6.46
CA ASN A 24 -23.60 20.06 6.80
C ASN A 24 -23.30 19.30 8.10
N ALA A 25 -22.03 19.19 8.49
CA ALA A 25 -21.62 18.52 9.73
C ALA A 25 -21.73 19.44 10.96
N ASP A 26 -21.48 20.74 10.77
CA ASP A 26 -21.36 21.71 11.88
C ASP A 26 -22.66 22.49 12.15
N VAL A 27 -23.60 22.58 11.20
CA VAL A 27 -24.80 23.45 11.32
C VAL A 27 -26.10 22.65 11.43
N VAL A 28 -26.93 22.97 12.42
CA VAL A 28 -28.25 22.34 12.68
C VAL A 28 -29.29 22.67 11.59
N LYS A 29 -29.10 23.79 10.87
CA LYS A 29 -29.92 24.22 9.73
C LYS A 29 -29.18 23.90 8.42
N SER A 30 -29.92 23.40 7.43
CA SER A 30 -29.39 23.19 6.08
C SER A 30 -28.96 24.52 5.46
N THR A 31 -27.65 24.75 5.36
CA THR A 31 -27.07 25.92 4.71
C THR A 31 -26.50 25.54 3.34
N GLU A 32 -26.93 26.26 2.31
CA GLU A 32 -26.44 26.07 0.94
C GLU A 32 -25.11 26.82 0.73
N VAL A 33 -24.09 26.09 0.31
CA VAL A 33 -22.79 26.64 -0.12
C VAL A 33 -22.83 26.86 -1.63
N ARG A 34 -22.82 28.12 -2.03
CA ARG A 34 -22.97 28.58 -3.42
C ARG A 34 -21.61 28.81 -4.07
N HIS A 35 -21.53 28.54 -5.37
CA HIS A 35 -20.35 28.79 -6.21
C HIS A 35 -20.62 29.96 -7.18
N ASP A 36 -19.59 30.75 -7.47
CA ASP A 36 -19.59 31.84 -8.46
C ASP A 36 -20.74 32.85 -8.31
N ILE A 37 -20.78 33.52 -7.15
CA ILE A 37 -21.79 34.54 -6.88
C ILE A 37 -21.22 35.95 -7.00
N ARG A 38 -22.09 36.94 -7.26
CA ARG A 38 -21.71 38.36 -7.24
C ARG A 38 -22.39 39.11 -6.09
N ILE A 39 -21.59 39.77 -5.26
CA ILE A 39 -22.06 40.56 -4.12
C ILE A 39 -21.77 42.03 -4.37
N LEU A 40 -22.74 42.90 -4.11
CA LEU A 40 -22.57 44.35 -4.21
C LEU A 40 -21.83 44.87 -2.96
N GLY A 41 -20.70 45.54 -3.18
CA GLY A 41 -19.94 46.22 -2.13
C GLY A 41 -20.47 47.62 -1.81
N LYS A 42 -19.98 48.19 -0.71
CA LYS A 42 -20.34 49.54 -0.23
C LYS A 42 -19.95 50.62 -1.24
N SER A 43 -18.89 50.38 -2.01
CA SER A 43 -18.45 51.24 -3.12
C SER A 43 -19.40 51.26 -4.32
N GLY A 44 -20.39 50.36 -4.37
CA GLY A 44 -21.22 50.11 -5.56
C GLY A 44 -20.59 49.14 -6.56
N GLN A 45 -19.35 48.68 -6.33
CA GLN A 45 -18.72 47.65 -7.15
C GLN A 45 -19.29 46.27 -6.85
N LYS A 46 -19.55 45.47 -7.89
CA LYS A 46 -19.89 44.05 -7.73
C LYS A 46 -18.62 43.22 -7.67
N HIS A 47 -18.45 42.46 -6.60
CA HIS A 47 -17.35 41.52 -6.41
C HIS A 47 -17.81 40.10 -6.71
N GLN A 48 -17.06 39.38 -7.52
CA GLN A 48 -17.22 37.94 -7.70
C GLN A 48 -16.62 37.23 -6.49
N ILE A 49 -17.33 36.24 -5.95
CA ILE A 49 -16.88 35.40 -4.83
C ILE A 49 -16.98 33.95 -5.28
N ASP A 50 -15.87 33.24 -5.18
CA ASP A 50 -15.76 31.87 -5.69
C ASP A 50 -16.67 30.91 -4.93
N VAL A 51 -16.66 30.96 -3.60
CA VAL A 51 -17.57 30.15 -2.76
C VAL A 51 -18.15 31.00 -1.64
N TYR A 52 -19.45 30.87 -1.37
CA TYR A 52 -20.13 31.69 -0.38
C TYR A 52 -21.28 30.97 0.31
N TRP A 53 -21.45 31.22 1.61
CA TRP A 53 -22.64 30.81 2.35
C TRP A 53 -22.97 31.77 3.47
N GLU A 54 -24.19 31.64 3.98
CA GLU A 54 -24.69 32.39 5.13
C GLU A 54 -25.30 31.42 6.14
N TYR A 55 -25.14 31.73 7.43
CA TYR A 55 -25.73 30.96 8.50
C TYR A 55 -26.07 31.87 9.68
N GLU A 56 -26.96 31.42 10.55
CA GLU A 56 -27.47 32.22 11.67
C GLU A 56 -27.17 31.51 12.99
N ILE A 57 -26.55 32.23 13.92
CA ILE A 57 -26.33 31.77 15.30
C ILE A 57 -26.92 32.81 16.24
N ALA A 58 -27.82 32.40 17.13
CA ALA A 58 -28.44 33.26 18.13
C ALA A 58 -29.03 34.58 17.56
N GLY A 59 -29.67 34.51 16.38
CA GLY A 59 -30.26 35.69 15.72
C GLY A 59 -29.28 36.53 14.91
N VAL A 60 -27.99 36.19 14.90
CA VAL A 60 -26.94 36.94 14.19
C VAL A 60 -26.63 36.23 12.87
N LEU A 61 -26.78 36.96 11.76
CA LEU A 61 -26.43 36.49 10.42
C LEU A 61 -24.91 36.60 10.20
N HIS A 62 -24.28 35.45 9.99
CA HIS A 62 -22.88 35.31 9.63
C HIS A 62 -22.75 34.98 8.14
N LYS A 63 -21.77 35.60 7.48
CA LYS A 63 -21.50 35.43 6.06
C LYS A 63 -20.05 35.02 5.87
N VAL A 64 -19.81 34.06 4.99
CA VAL A 64 -18.46 33.58 4.71
C VAL A 64 -18.22 33.58 3.21
N ALA A 65 -17.12 34.19 2.80
CA ALA A 65 -16.63 34.20 1.43
C ALA A 65 -15.30 33.45 1.35
N ILE A 66 -15.16 32.63 0.31
CA ILE A 66 -13.91 31.96 -0.02
C ILE A 66 -13.36 32.48 -1.34
N GLU A 67 -12.07 32.78 -1.34
CA GLU A 67 -11.27 33.00 -2.54
C GLU A 67 -10.37 31.77 -2.81
N CYS A 68 -10.43 31.23 -4.03
CA CYS A 68 -9.66 30.08 -4.46
C CYS A 68 -8.43 30.51 -5.27
N LYS A 69 -7.26 29.96 -4.91
CA LYS A 69 -6.00 30.14 -5.65
C LYS A 69 -5.40 28.80 -6.06
N ASN A 70 -5.79 28.35 -7.24
CA ASN A 70 -5.28 27.13 -7.88
C ASN A 70 -3.89 27.37 -8.52
N TYR A 71 -2.88 27.63 -7.68
CA TYR A 71 -1.51 27.85 -8.12
C TYR A 71 -0.64 26.62 -7.87
N ASN A 72 0.45 26.51 -8.64
CA ASN A 72 1.52 25.52 -8.46
C ASN A 72 2.65 26.02 -7.55
N LYS A 73 2.50 27.21 -6.95
CA LYS A 73 3.49 27.85 -6.07
C LYS A 73 2.78 28.57 -4.92
N PRO A 74 3.48 28.86 -3.81
CA PRO A 74 2.87 29.55 -2.67
C PRO A 74 2.25 30.90 -3.06
N VAL A 75 1.07 31.18 -2.50
CA VAL A 75 0.32 32.41 -2.74
C VAL A 75 1.08 33.61 -2.14
N ALA A 76 1.25 34.64 -2.95
CA ALA A 76 1.93 35.87 -2.56
C ALA A 76 1.03 36.81 -1.75
N VAL A 77 1.65 37.68 -0.95
CA VAL A 77 0.93 38.64 -0.08
C VAL A 77 -0.01 39.57 -0.86
N SER A 78 0.34 39.91 -2.11
CA SER A 78 -0.52 40.74 -2.96
C SER A 78 -1.91 40.14 -3.13
N LYS A 79 -2.03 38.82 -3.29
CA LYS A 79 -3.33 38.15 -3.46
C LYS A 79 -4.17 38.17 -2.19
N VAL A 80 -3.54 38.04 -1.02
CA VAL A 80 -4.24 38.17 0.26
C VAL A 80 -4.72 39.61 0.47
N ARG A 81 -3.92 40.60 0.05
CA ARG A 81 -4.30 42.03 0.09
C ARG A 81 -5.44 42.36 -0.87
N ASP A 82 -5.42 41.81 -2.08
CA ASP A 82 -6.50 41.97 -3.06
C ASP A 82 -7.82 41.46 -2.46
N PHE A 83 -7.80 40.27 -1.85
CA PHE A 83 -8.98 39.69 -1.21
C PHE A 83 -9.43 40.47 0.03
N TYR A 84 -8.50 40.98 0.84
CA TYR A 84 -8.81 41.89 1.93
C TYR A 84 -9.56 43.14 1.43
N GLY A 85 -9.14 43.71 0.30
CA GLY A 85 -9.83 44.84 -0.33
C GLY A 85 -11.29 44.51 -0.64
N VAL A 86 -11.55 43.34 -1.23
CA VAL A 86 -12.91 42.84 -1.48
C VAL A 86 -13.70 42.73 -0.17
N LEU A 87 -13.17 42.03 0.84
CA LEU A 87 -13.84 41.83 2.12
C LEU A 87 -14.16 43.14 2.84
N SER A 88 -13.24 44.11 2.79
CA SER A 88 -13.42 45.43 3.41
C SER A 88 -14.59 46.23 2.80
N ASP A 89 -14.84 46.02 1.51
CA ASP A 89 -15.95 46.62 0.78
C ASP A 89 -17.28 45.87 1.01
N LEU A 90 -17.23 44.62 1.49
CA LEU A 90 -18.42 43.85 1.86
C LEU A 90 -18.84 44.11 3.31
N ASN A 91 -20.11 43.85 3.63
CA ASN A 91 -20.66 44.06 4.97
C ASN A 91 -20.72 42.75 5.77
N ASN A 92 -20.00 42.70 6.90
CA ASN A 92 -19.97 41.59 7.85
C ASN A 92 -19.67 40.21 7.21
N VAL A 93 -18.63 40.14 6.37
CA VAL A 93 -18.22 38.90 5.69
C VAL A 93 -16.86 38.43 6.23
N SER A 94 -16.82 37.18 6.70
CA SER A 94 -15.57 36.51 7.08
C SER A 94 -14.90 35.93 5.83
N GLY A 95 -13.58 36.09 5.74
CA GLY A 95 -12.80 35.66 4.58
C GLY A 95 -12.01 34.38 4.84
N ILE A 96 -12.12 33.43 3.91
CA ILE A 96 -11.22 32.29 3.80
C ILE A 96 -10.52 32.36 2.45
N MET A 97 -9.21 32.16 2.41
CA MET A 97 -8.51 31.90 1.15
C MET A 97 -8.04 30.45 1.15
N VAL A 98 -8.25 29.75 0.03
CA VAL A 98 -7.82 28.35 -0.15
C VAL A 98 -6.83 28.22 -1.31
N THR A 99 -5.84 27.34 -1.15
CA THR A 99 -4.88 27.00 -2.21
C THR A 99 -4.41 25.55 -2.11
N LYS A 100 -3.81 24.98 -3.15
CA LYS A 100 -3.30 23.59 -3.13
C LYS A 100 -1.93 23.46 -2.45
N ILE A 101 -1.11 24.51 -2.48
CA ILE A 101 0.33 24.42 -2.17
C ILE A 101 0.68 25.08 -0.83
N GLY A 102 0.26 26.33 -0.62
CA GLY A 102 0.56 27.09 0.60
C GLY A 102 0.72 28.57 0.36
N TYR A 103 1.30 29.27 1.33
CA TYR A 103 1.40 30.73 1.36
C TYR A 103 2.82 31.19 1.67
N GLN A 104 3.23 32.31 1.08
CA GLN A 104 4.47 33.00 1.49
C GLN A 104 4.34 33.54 2.92
N GLU A 105 5.46 33.68 3.63
CA GLU A 105 5.47 34.18 5.01
C GLU A 105 4.81 35.57 5.17
N GLY A 106 5.02 36.47 4.21
CA GLY A 106 4.35 37.77 4.20
C GLY A 106 2.82 37.68 4.05
N ALA A 107 2.34 36.68 3.30
CA ALA A 107 0.92 36.42 3.12
C ALA A 107 0.30 35.87 4.42
N LYS A 108 0.99 34.93 5.09
CA LYS A 108 0.59 34.39 6.40
C LYS A 108 0.48 35.48 7.46
N LYS A 109 1.51 36.31 7.59
CA LYS A 109 1.53 37.44 8.55
C LYS A 109 0.37 38.41 8.31
N PHE A 110 0.14 38.78 7.05
CA PHE A 110 -0.94 39.69 6.69
C PHE A 110 -2.32 39.06 6.96
N GLY A 111 -2.55 37.83 6.49
CA GLY A 111 -3.82 37.11 6.71
C GLY A 111 -4.15 36.98 8.19
N ASN A 112 -3.17 36.58 9.02
CA ASN A 112 -3.33 36.48 10.47
C ASN A 112 -3.70 37.83 11.11
N HIS A 113 -3.02 38.91 10.72
CA HIS A 113 -3.29 40.25 11.28
C HIS A 113 -4.70 40.76 10.96
N TYR A 114 -5.18 40.53 9.74
CA TYR A 114 -6.47 41.03 9.26
C TYR A 114 -7.61 40.02 9.36
N GLY A 115 -7.40 38.90 10.06
CA GLY A 115 -8.44 37.88 10.29
C GLY A 115 -8.88 37.12 9.03
N ILE A 116 -8.02 37.00 8.03
CA ILE A 116 -8.29 36.16 6.84
C ILE A 116 -7.75 34.76 7.12
N SER A 117 -8.64 33.77 7.15
CA SER A 117 -8.27 32.37 7.34
C SER A 117 -7.58 31.84 6.08
N LEU A 118 -6.37 31.32 6.20
CA LEU A 118 -5.58 30.79 5.09
C LEU A 118 -5.51 29.27 5.18
N LYS A 119 -5.96 28.57 4.14
CA LYS A 119 -6.05 27.10 4.13
C LYS A 119 -5.39 26.48 2.90
N GLU A 120 -4.70 25.37 3.12
CA GLU A 120 -4.28 24.44 2.08
C GLU A 120 -5.40 23.40 1.88
N LEU A 121 -6.06 23.41 0.72
CA LEU A 121 -7.13 22.48 0.37
C LEU A 121 -6.76 21.68 -0.89
N ARG A 122 -6.58 20.37 -0.74
CA ARG A 122 -6.15 19.46 -1.82
C ARG A 122 -6.61 18.02 -1.61
N THR A 123 -6.44 17.19 -2.62
CA THR A 123 -6.56 15.74 -2.49
C THR A 123 -5.31 15.14 -1.82
N PRO A 124 -5.47 14.03 -1.07
CA PRO A 124 -4.32 13.29 -0.53
C PRO A 124 -3.44 12.70 -1.64
N ASN A 125 -2.13 12.68 -1.41
CA ASN A 125 -1.18 11.92 -2.23
C ASN A 125 -1.13 10.45 -1.78
N GLN A 126 -0.65 9.57 -2.65
CA GLN A 126 -0.41 8.18 -2.29
C GLN A 126 0.64 8.09 -1.17
N GLY A 127 0.38 7.25 -0.16
CA GLY A 127 1.20 7.06 1.02
C GLY A 127 1.03 8.13 2.10
N GLU A 128 0.16 9.12 1.90
CA GLU A 128 -0.02 10.21 2.86
C GLU A 128 -1.04 9.90 3.96
N VAL A 129 -1.99 9.00 3.68
CA VAL A 129 -3.08 8.65 4.60
C VAL A 129 -2.97 7.19 5.01
N ILE A 130 -1.82 6.79 5.53
CA ILE A 130 -1.63 5.44 6.08
C ILE A 130 -2.41 5.31 7.38
N VAL A 131 -3.40 4.41 7.40
CA VAL A 131 -4.25 4.16 8.57
C VAL A 131 -3.83 2.91 9.34
N ALA A 132 -3.03 2.04 8.73
CA ALA A 132 -2.48 0.87 9.40
C ALA A 132 -1.22 0.37 8.69
N GLU A 133 -0.32 -0.21 9.46
CA GLU A 133 0.86 -0.93 8.98
C GLU A 133 0.86 -2.34 9.57
N VAL A 134 1.14 -3.33 8.74
CA VAL A 134 1.19 -4.75 9.13
C VAL A 134 2.55 -5.30 8.77
N LYS A 135 3.23 -5.87 9.77
CA LYS A 135 4.50 -6.57 9.60
C LYS A 135 4.29 -8.06 9.89
N THR A 136 4.50 -8.89 8.88
CA THR A 136 4.39 -10.35 8.99
C THR A 136 5.78 -10.97 8.87
N CYS A 137 6.20 -11.71 9.89
CA CYS A 137 7.44 -12.48 9.90
C CYS A 137 7.10 -13.97 9.77
N ILE A 138 7.60 -14.63 8.75
CA ILE A 138 7.42 -16.07 8.50
C ILE A 138 8.79 -16.73 8.57
N ASN A 139 8.95 -17.66 9.51
CA ASN A 139 10.14 -18.51 9.63
C ASN A 139 9.72 -19.94 9.33
N VAL A 140 10.32 -20.55 8.30
CA VAL A 140 10.04 -21.93 7.87
C VAL A 140 11.32 -22.73 7.96
N SER A 141 11.27 -23.88 8.64
CA SER A 141 12.32 -24.91 8.58
C SER A 141 11.77 -26.09 7.77
N ILE A 142 12.46 -26.45 6.69
CA ILE A 142 12.12 -27.54 5.78
C ILE A 142 13.18 -28.61 5.92
N ARG A 143 12.76 -29.86 6.09
CA ARG A 143 13.64 -31.02 6.02
C ARG A 143 13.34 -31.82 4.75
N HIS A 144 14.32 -31.89 3.86
CA HIS A 144 14.24 -32.66 2.62
C HIS A 144 14.75 -34.08 2.85
N CYS A 145 14.01 -35.10 2.43
CA CYS A 145 14.49 -36.47 2.34
C CYS A 145 14.93 -36.76 0.89
N LEU A 146 16.22 -36.94 0.68
CA LEU A 146 16.86 -37.06 -0.63
C LEU A 146 17.61 -38.39 -0.72
N PHE A 147 17.76 -38.91 -1.93
CA PHE A 147 18.28 -40.25 -2.18
C PHE A 147 19.47 -40.18 -3.14
N GLU A 148 20.54 -40.90 -2.82
CA GLU A 148 21.60 -41.24 -3.77
C GLU A 148 21.19 -42.53 -4.48
N VAL A 149 20.84 -42.43 -5.77
CA VAL A 149 20.49 -43.59 -6.59
C VAL A 149 21.76 -44.25 -7.10
N ASP A 150 21.78 -45.59 -7.11
CA ASP A 150 22.86 -46.35 -7.74
C ASP A 150 22.82 -46.15 -9.26
N GLU A 151 23.76 -45.39 -9.81
CA GLU A 151 23.79 -45.02 -11.23
C GLU A 151 24.02 -46.22 -12.16
N ILE A 152 24.79 -47.22 -11.71
CA ILE A 152 25.06 -48.43 -12.49
C ILE A 152 23.77 -49.23 -12.60
N TRP A 153 23.13 -49.51 -11.47
CA TRP A 153 21.85 -50.21 -11.42
C TRP A 153 20.77 -49.46 -12.21
N ALA A 154 20.70 -48.13 -12.08
CA ALA A 154 19.73 -47.31 -12.80
C ALA A 154 19.88 -47.45 -14.31
N LYS A 155 21.12 -47.40 -14.82
CA LYS A 155 21.41 -47.58 -16.25
C LYS A 155 21.03 -48.98 -16.74
N GLU A 156 21.35 -50.01 -15.98
CA GLU A 156 21.02 -51.41 -16.31
C GLU A 156 19.52 -51.69 -16.31
N ASN A 157 18.75 -50.96 -15.49
CA ASN A 157 17.29 -51.11 -15.36
C ASN A 157 16.51 -50.05 -16.16
N GLY A 158 17.16 -49.31 -17.06
CA GLY A 158 16.51 -48.37 -17.99
C GLY A 158 16.04 -47.06 -17.35
N LEU A 159 16.49 -46.72 -16.15
CA LEU A 159 16.16 -45.48 -15.46
C LEU A 159 17.12 -44.35 -15.91
N ASN A 160 16.61 -43.40 -16.69
CA ASN A 160 17.39 -42.23 -17.10
C ASN A 160 17.40 -41.15 -16.00
N LEU A 161 18.38 -41.23 -15.10
CA LEU A 161 18.55 -40.29 -13.99
C LEU A 161 18.79 -38.85 -14.44
N GLN A 162 19.50 -38.63 -15.55
CA GLN A 162 19.81 -37.28 -16.03
C GLN A 162 18.53 -36.57 -16.49
N SER A 163 17.69 -37.26 -17.26
CA SER A 163 16.39 -36.72 -17.67
C SER A 163 15.48 -36.48 -16.48
N TYR A 164 15.50 -37.34 -15.47
CA TYR A 164 14.72 -37.14 -14.24
C TYR A 164 15.17 -35.88 -13.47
N LYS A 165 16.48 -35.70 -13.27
CA LYS A 165 17.05 -34.49 -12.65
C LYS A 165 16.65 -33.21 -13.38
N GLN A 166 16.70 -33.21 -14.71
CA GLN A 166 16.26 -32.07 -15.53
C GLN A 166 14.76 -31.76 -15.36
N GLN A 167 13.91 -32.79 -15.27
CA GLN A 167 12.49 -32.61 -15.00
C GLN A 167 12.25 -31.98 -13.63
N LEU A 168 12.99 -32.41 -12.60
CA LEU A 168 12.91 -31.81 -11.26
C LEU A 168 13.30 -30.32 -11.28
N ASP A 169 14.33 -29.95 -12.04
CA ASP A 169 14.76 -28.55 -12.17
C ASP A 169 13.73 -27.69 -12.92
N TYR A 170 13.03 -28.26 -13.91
CA TYR A 170 11.94 -27.57 -14.62
C TYR A 170 10.72 -27.31 -13.73
N LEU A 171 10.51 -28.14 -12.70
CA LEU A 171 9.43 -27.95 -11.71
C LEU A 171 9.74 -26.86 -10.66
N ASN A 172 10.99 -26.42 -10.54
CA ASN A 172 11.36 -25.27 -9.72
C ASN A 172 11.03 -23.96 -10.44
N PHE A 173 10.43 -22.96 -9.76
CA PHE A 173 10.24 -21.62 -10.32
C PHE A 173 10.92 -20.53 -9.45
N PRO A 174 11.85 -19.72 -10.02
CA PRO A 174 12.43 -19.90 -11.35
C PRO A 174 13.21 -21.23 -11.44
N PRO A 175 13.42 -21.81 -12.64
CA PRO A 175 14.23 -23.01 -12.79
C PRO A 175 15.58 -22.81 -12.12
N LYS A 176 15.93 -23.73 -11.23
CA LYS A 176 17.24 -23.76 -10.58
C LYS A 176 17.95 -24.99 -11.13
N GLU A 177 19.20 -24.88 -11.57
CA GLU A 177 20.03 -26.05 -11.93
C GLU A 177 20.52 -26.78 -10.67
N LYS A 178 19.61 -27.04 -9.72
CA LYS A 178 19.94 -27.62 -8.40
C LYS A 178 20.12 -29.13 -8.55
N TRP A 179 19.15 -29.82 -9.13
CA TRP A 179 19.07 -31.28 -9.13
C TRP A 179 19.97 -31.90 -10.18
N VAL A 180 20.15 -31.25 -11.34
CA VAL A 180 21.05 -31.73 -12.41
C VAL A 180 22.50 -31.90 -11.94
N HIS A 181 22.94 -31.08 -10.99
CA HIS A 181 24.29 -31.13 -10.40
C HIS A 181 24.34 -31.85 -9.04
N SER A 182 23.21 -32.32 -8.52
CA SER A 182 23.14 -32.96 -7.21
C SER A 182 23.36 -34.48 -7.29
N ILE A 183 24.07 -35.01 -6.29
CA ILE A 183 24.18 -36.46 -6.04
C ILE A 183 22.88 -36.97 -5.41
N TYR A 184 22.30 -36.20 -4.50
CA TYR A 184 21.08 -36.55 -3.77
C TYR A 184 19.86 -35.86 -4.39
N ILE A 185 18.86 -36.65 -4.73
CA ILE A 185 17.64 -36.17 -5.42
C ILE A 185 16.38 -36.60 -4.67
N PRO A 186 15.28 -35.83 -4.75
CA PRO A 186 14.01 -36.29 -4.22
C PRO A 186 13.52 -37.48 -5.04
N LEU A 187 12.94 -38.47 -4.36
CA LEU A 187 12.21 -39.57 -4.99
C LEU A 187 10.82 -39.68 -4.37
N GLN A 188 9.83 -40.03 -5.18
CA GLN A 188 8.52 -40.41 -4.65
C GLN A 188 8.59 -41.84 -4.13
N VAL A 189 8.62 -42.01 -2.81
CA VAL A 189 8.65 -43.33 -2.16
C VAL A 189 7.25 -43.73 -1.70
N LYS A 190 6.80 -44.91 -2.11
CA LYS A 190 5.50 -45.47 -1.70
C LYS A 190 5.60 -46.04 -0.29
N GLY A 191 4.83 -45.47 0.63
CA GLY A 191 4.69 -45.99 1.99
C GLY A 191 5.97 -45.96 2.83
N GLY A 192 6.99 -45.19 2.44
CA GLY A 192 8.20 -44.95 3.25
C GLY A 192 9.04 -46.19 3.59
N LYS A 193 8.91 -47.28 2.83
CA LYS A 193 9.61 -48.54 3.09
C LYS A 193 10.97 -48.57 2.41
N ILE A 194 11.96 -49.08 3.13
CA ILE A 194 13.27 -49.43 2.60
C ILE A 194 13.33 -50.96 2.59
N CYS A 195 13.63 -51.53 1.42
CA CYS A 195 13.60 -52.97 1.18
C CYS A 195 14.94 -53.49 0.68
N ASN A 196 15.14 -54.80 0.77
CA ASN A 196 16.22 -55.49 0.06
C ASN A 196 15.82 -55.81 -1.40
N ALA A 197 16.71 -56.45 -2.16
CA ALA A 197 16.49 -56.84 -3.56
C ALA A 197 15.30 -57.78 -3.78
N LYS A 198 14.82 -58.49 -2.74
CA LYS A 198 13.65 -59.38 -2.80
C LYS A 198 12.34 -58.66 -2.47
N GLY A 199 12.40 -57.36 -2.14
CA GLY A 199 11.26 -56.57 -1.71
C GLY A 199 10.87 -56.75 -0.24
N GLU A 200 11.69 -57.46 0.56
CA GLU A 200 11.47 -57.61 2.00
C GLU A 200 11.89 -56.31 2.70
N ILE A 201 11.07 -55.82 3.62
CA ILE A 201 11.32 -54.57 4.35
C ILE A 201 12.48 -54.77 5.32
N ILE A 202 13.48 -53.90 5.22
CA ILE A 202 14.65 -53.88 6.11
C ILE A 202 14.64 -52.68 7.05
N ASP A 203 14.05 -51.56 6.64
CA ASP A 203 13.90 -50.36 7.47
C ASP A 203 12.78 -49.46 6.91
N THR A 204 12.52 -48.32 7.56
CA THR A 204 11.53 -47.32 7.14
C THR A 204 12.08 -45.90 7.26
N LEU A 205 11.60 -44.99 6.40
CA LEU A 205 11.94 -43.57 6.47
C LEU A 205 11.54 -42.96 7.82
N ASP A 206 10.42 -43.39 8.42
CA ASP A 206 9.98 -42.94 9.75
C ASP A 206 11.00 -43.32 10.84
N ASN A 207 11.55 -44.54 10.80
CA ASN A 207 12.55 -44.98 11.75
C ASN A 207 13.87 -44.21 11.60
N LEU A 208 14.29 -43.91 10.37
CA LEU A 208 15.46 -43.05 10.12
C LEU A 208 15.21 -41.61 10.59
N GLU A 209 14.02 -41.08 10.35
CA GLU A 209 13.63 -39.72 10.74
C GLU A 209 13.60 -39.54 12.27
N ASN A 210 13.16 -40.56 13.02
CA ASN A 210 13.17 -40.54 14.48
C ASN A 210 14.58 -40.45 15.11
N GLN A 211 15.64 -40.75 14.34
CA GLN A 211 17.03 -40.66 14.79
C GLN A 211 17.67 -39.28 14.52
N LEU A 212 16.93 -38.37 13.89
CA LEU A 212 17.46 -37.06 13.46
C LEU A 212 17.47 -36.04 14.58
N GLN A 213 18.48 -35.16 14.53
CA GLN A 213 18.48 -33.93 15.33
C GLN A 213 17.74 -32.82 14.56
N PRO A 214 17.08 -31.88 15.26
CA PRO A 214 16.55 -30.66 14.63
C PRO A 214 17.65 -29.88 13.90
N ASP A 215 17.31 -29.30 12.74
CA ASP A 215 18.14 -28.36 11.98
C ASP A 215 19.56 -28.85 11.62
N LYS A 216 19.78 -30.17 11.50
CA LYS A 216 21.05 -30.75 11.06
C LYS A 216 20.87 -31.72 9.90
N ASP A 217 21.76 -31.57 8.92
CA ASP A 217 21.91 -32.52 7.84
C ASP A 217 22.41 -33.87 8.39
N ARG A 218 21.90 -34.97 7.82
CA ARG A 218 22.37 -36.31 8.14
C ARG A 218 22.28 -37.22 6.92
N VAL A 219 23.31 -38.04 6.73
CA VAL A 219 23.37 -39.05 5.66
C VAL A 219 23.38 -40.43 6.29
N PHE A 220 22.54 -41.33 5.80
CA PHE A 220 22.54 -42.75 6.10
C PHE A 220 23.04 -43.51 4.87
N SER A 221 24.22 -44.10 4.96
CA SER A 221 24.73 -45.01 3.93
C SER A 221 24.03 -46.36 4.06
N LEU A 222 23.63 -46.94 2.94
CA LEU A 222 22.87 -48.17 2.87
C LEU A 222 23.54 -49.14 1.90
N GLU A 223 23.58 -50.41 2.28
CA GLU A 223 24.08 -51.49 1.42
C GLU A 223 22.90 -52.27 0.84
N ASP A 224 22.97 -52.59 -0.45
CA ASP A 224 21.97 -53.37 -1.20
C ASP A 224 20.50 -53.06 -0.86
N SER A 225 20.21 -51.77 -0.79
CA SER A 225 18.90 -51.24 -0.36
C SER A 225 18.13 -50.63 -1.52
N TYR A 226 16.81 -50.75 -1.44
CA TYR A 226 15.87 -50.35 -2.48
C TYR A 226 14.69 -49.58 -1.86
N VAL A 227 14.13 -48.65 -2.63
CA VAL A 227 12.87 -47.98 -2.29
C VAL A 227 11.83 -48.24 -3.36
N ASP A 228 10.58 -48.48 -2.95
CA ASP A 228 9.47 -48.64 -3.88
C ASP A 228 9.00 -47.27 -4.39
N THR A 229 9.03 -47.08 -5.70
CA THR A 229 8.64 -45.84 -6.38
C THR A 229 7.47 -46.10 -7.35
N PRO A 230 6.82 -45.08 -7.91
CA PRO A 230 5.88 -45.26 -9.02
C PRO A 230 6.42 -46.08 -10.19
N TRP A 231 7.75 -46.12 -10.39
CA TRP A 231 8.41 -46.81 -11.49
C TRP A 231 8.97 -48.19 -11.10
N GLY A 232 8.70 -48.66 -9.88
CA GLY A 232 9.20 -49.91 -9.33
C GLY A 232 10.28 -49.71 -8.27
N LEU A 233 10.94 -50.81 -7.89
CA LEU A 233 12.04 -50.79 -6.92
C LEU A 233 13.24 -50.06 -7.52
N VAL A 234 13.75 -49.04 -6.83
CA VAL A 234 14.94 -48.28 -7.22
C VAL A 234 16.05 -48.54 -6.22
N LYS A 235 17.23 -48.99 -6.69
CA LYS A 235 18.39 -49.21 -5.83
C LYS A 235 18.99 -47.88 -5.37
N ILE A 236 19.23 -47.75 -4.08
CA ILE A 236 19.82 -46.56 -3.46
C ILE A 236 21.08 -46.91 -2.67
N ARG A 237 22.01 -45.97 -2.61
CA ARG A 237 23.28 -46.09 -1.86
C ARG A 237 23.26 -45.31 -0.55
N ALA A 238 22.46 -44.25 -0.49
CA ALA A 238 22.32 -43.43 0.70
C ALA A 238 21.01 -42.64 0.72
N ILE A 239 20.61 -42.24 1.92
CA ILE A 239 19.51 -41.30 2.18
C ILE A 239 20.08 -40.10 2.92
N LYS A 240 19.91 -38.89 2.36
CA LYS A 240 20.28 -37.62 2.98
C LYS A 240 19.03 -36.90 3.47
N TYR A 241 19.01 -36.54 4.74
CA TYR A 241 18.12 -35.52 5.27
C TYR A 241 18.85 -34.18 5.26
N GLU A 242 18.32 -33.20 4.53
CA GLU A 242 18.89 -31.84 4.36
C GLU A 242 17.94 -30.81 4.98
N CYS A 243 18.45 -29.93 5.86
CA CYS A 243 17.64 -28.89 6.49
C CYS A 243 17.83 -27.53 5.79
N GLU A 244 16.73 -26.83 5.51
CA GLU A 244 16.69 -25.51 4.89
C GLU A 244 15.84 -24.56 5.73
N GLN A 245 16.41 -23.42 6.13
CA GLN A 245 15.70 -22.38 6.86
C GLN A 245 15.41 -21.19 5.95
N ASN A 246 14.16 -20.76 5.93
CA ASN A 246 13.68 -19.64 5.14
C ASN A 246 12.97 -18.62 6.04
N ASN A 247 13.53 -17.41 6.11
CA ASN A 247 12.98 -16.30 6.87
C ASN A 247 12.50 -15.23 5.90
N LYS A 248 11.21 -14.88 5.95
CA LYS A 248 10.61 -13.85 5.12
C LYS A 248 9.89 -12.83 5.97
N THR A 249 10.21 -11.56 5.78
CA THR A 249 9.47 -10.44 6.35
C THR A 249 8.67 -9.77 5.24
N ILE A 250 7.38 -9.57 5.47
CA ILE A 250 6.47 -8.87 4.57
C ILE A 250 5.91 -7.67 5.33
N ASN A 251 6.12 -6.47 4.77
CA ASN A 251 5.53 -5.23 5.29
C ASN A 251 4.41 -4.80 4.35
N MET A 252 3.26 -4.45 4.91
CA MET A 252 2.10 -3.97 4.17
C MET A 252 1.59 -2.70 4.84
N SER A 253 1.20 -1.71 4.05
CA SER A 253 0.58 -0.47 4.52
C SER A 253 -0.81 -0.36 3.94
N ILE A 254 -1.79 0.02 4.76
CA ILE A 254 -3.16 0.30 4.33
C ILE A 254 -3.28 1.81 4.17
N ASP A 255 -3.37 2.26 2.93
CA ASP A 255 -3.58 3.66 2.57
C ASP A 255 -5.08 3.94 2.40
N ALA A 256 -5.59 4.91 3.15
CA ALA A 256 -6.97 5.35 3.10
C ALA A 256 -7.21 6.51 2.11
N GLN A 257 -6.26 6.81 1.21
CA GLN A 257 -6.40 7.81 0.14
C GLN A 257 -7.77 7.71 -0.57
N GLU A 258 -8.24 6.49 -0.86
CA GLU A 258 -9.52 6.27 -1.55
C GLU A 258 -10.76 6.60 -0.72
N PHE A 259 -10.65 6.72 0.61
CA PHE A 259 -11.75 7.09 1.50
C PHE A 259 -11.77 8.59 1.81
N ILE A 260 -10.66 9.29 1.58
CA ILE A 260 -10.52 10.72 1.86
C ILE A 260 -10.78 11.53 0.59
N LYS A 261 -11.74 12.45 0.66
CA LYS A 261 -12.08 13.40 -0.42
C LYS A 261 -11.06 14.54 -0.47
N ALA A 262 -10.68 15.07 0.69
CA ALA A 262 -9.82 16.23 0.79
C ALA A 262 -9.04 16.27 2.10
N ILE A 263 -7.89 16.93 2.04
CA ILE A 263 -7.11 17.39 3.18
C ILE A 263 -7.31 18.91 3.24
N LEU A 264 -7.82 19.39 4.37
CA LEU A 264 -7.88 20.81 4.69
C LEU A 264 -6.87 21.09 5.80
N LYS A 265 -5.82 21.83 5.48
CA LYS A 265 -4.77 22.18 6.42
C LYS A 265 -4.75 23.69 6.67
N ASP A 266 -4.63 24.09 7.92
CA ASP A 266 -4.43 25.48 8.29
C ASP A 266 -3.00 25.94 7.97
N ALA A 267 -2.87 27.04 7.25
CA ALA A 267 -1.56 27.51 6.79
C ALA A 267 -0.74 28.22 7.88
N LEU A 268 -1.34 28.55 9.02
CA LEU A 268 -0.70 29.25 10.13
C LEU A 268 -0.23 28.26 11.21
N ASN A 269 -1.14 27.42 11.72
CA ASN A 269 -0.82 26.49 12.80
C ASN A 269 -0.50 25.06 12.33
N GLY A 270 -0.75 24.73 11.05
CA GLY A 270 -0.48 23.43 10.47
C GLY A 270 -1.49 22.33 10.81
N GLU A 271 -2.58 22.65 11.51
CA GLU A 271 -3.65 21.71 11.85
C GLU A 271 -4.26 21.10 10.58
N ILE A 272 -4.45 19.78 10.58
CA ILE A 272 -4.98 19.02 9.44
C ILE A 272 -6.35 18.44 9.80
N LYS A 273 -7.34 18.72 8.96
CA LYS A 273 -8.64 18.05 8.96
C LYS A 273 -8.76 17.20 7.69
N LEU A 274 -9.02 15.90 7.87
CA LEU A 274 -9.33 14.99 6.78
C LEU A 274 -10.84 14.98 6.53
N ILE A 275 -11.25 15.14 5.27
CA ILE A 275 -12.66 15.14 4.87
C ILE A 275 -12.95 13.84 4.14
N ALA A 276 -13.84 13.02 4.70
CA ALA A 276 -14.23 11.74 4.12
C ALA A 276 -15.10 11.91 2.85
N LYS A 277 -15.00 10.95 1.91
CA LYS A 277 -15.87 10.90 0.72
C LYS A 277 -17.34 10.66 1.07
N ARG A 278 -17.63 9.95 2.17
CA ARG A 278 -19.00 9.73 2.69
C ARG A 278 -19.33 10.78 3.73
#